data_AF-R9M7T8-F1
#
_entry.id   AF-R9M7T8-F1
#
_cell.length_a   1.000
_cell.length_b   1.000
_cell.length_c   1.000
_cell.angle_alpha   90.00
_cell.angle_beta   90.00
_cell.angle_gamma   90.00
#
_symmetry.space_group_name_H-M   'P 1'
#
loop_
_entity.id
_entity.type
_entity.pdbx_description
1 polymer ?
#
loop_
_entity_poly.entity_id
_entity_poly.type
_entity_poly.pdbx_seq_one_letter_code
_entity_poly.pdbx_strand_id
1 'polypeptide(L)' 'MSDERTIQEKRLNAMKYKILKAEQENLKTREKTTDQMVETLRRIITDEAKKNY' A
#
# COMPACT_ATOMS: atom_id res chain seq x y z
N MET A 1 -1.41 16.20 -19.53
CA MET A 1 -2.72 16.06 -18.87
C MET A 1 -3.16 14.59 -18.74
N SER A 2 -2.97 13.73 -19.74
CA SER A 2 -3.35 12.30 -19.67
C SER A 2 -2.33 11.41 -18.95
N ASP A 3 -1.04 11.72 -19.07
CA ASP A 3 0.04 10.87 -18.53
C ASP A 3 0.15 10.93 -17.00
N GLU A 4 -0.01 12.11 -16.39
CA GLU A 4 0.01 12.27 -14.93
C GLU A 4 -1.10 11.49 -14.23
N ARG A 5 -2.32 11.49 -14.80
CA ARG A 5 -3.45 10.72 -14.27
C ARG A 5 -3.17 9.21 -14.34
N THR A 6 -2.59 8.77 -15.46
CA THR A 6 -2.23 7.35 -15.66
C THR A 6 -1.11 6.92 -14.71
N ILE A 7 -0.13 7.78 -14.44
CA ILE A 7 0.94 7.53 -13.48
C ILE A 7 0.39 7.49 -12.06
N GLN A 8 -0.50 8.42 -11.70
CA GLN A 8 -1.18 8.42 -10.41
C GLN A 8 -2.03 7.17 -10.20
N GLU A 9 -2.77 6.71 -11.20
CA GLU A 9 -3.55 5.47 -11.14
C GLU A 9 -2.68 4.24 -10.96
N LYS A 10 -1.55 4.14 -11.68
CA LYS A 10 -0.57 3.06 -11.50
C LYS A 10 -0.02 3.04 -10.08
N ARG A 11 0.35 4.19 -9.52
CA ARG A 11 0.80 4.31 -8.12
C ARG A 11 -0.32 3.91 -7.15
N LEU A 12 -1.54 4.37 -7.38
CA LEU A 12 -2.70 4.04 -6.54
C LEU A 12 -2.99 2.53 -6.53
N ASN A 13 -2.94 1.88 -7.70
CA ASN A 13 -3.15 0.45 -7.84
C ASN A 13 -2.03 -0.37 -7.18
N ALA A 14 -0.77 0.04 -7.34
CA ALA A 14 0.36 -0.59 -6.66
C ALA A 14 0.22 -0.50 -5.13
N MET A 15 -0.20 0.67 -4.62
CA MET A 15 -0.45 0.90 -3.21
C MET A 15 -1.58 -0.01 -2.69
N LYS A 16 -2.73 -0.03 -3.37
CA LYS A 16 -3.88 -0.90 -3.04
C LYS A 16 -3.48 -2.37 -3.01
N TYR A 17 -2.73 -2.83 -4.01
CA TYR A 17 -2.28 -4.22 -4.08
C TYR A 17 -1.41 -4.61 -2.88
N LYS A 18 -0.46 -3.76 -2.50
CA LYS A 18 0.42 -3.99 -1.34
C LYS A 18 -0.35 -4.03 -0.03
N ILE A 19 -1.32 -3.13 0.14
CA ILE A 19 -2.20 -3.09 1.32
C ILE A 19 -3.00 -4.39 1.43
N LEU A 20 -3.69 -4.79 0.37
CA LEU A 20 -4.48 -6.02 0.33
C LEU A 20 -3.63 -7.26 0.61
N LYS A 21 -2.42 -7.32 0.06
CA LYS A 21 -1.50 -8.44 0.31
C LYS A 21 -1.08 -8.49 1.78
N ALA A 22 -0.72 -7.36 2.38
CA ALA A 22 -0.33 -7.28 3.79
C ALA A 22 -1.48 -7.66 4.72
N GLU A 23 -2.71 -7.21 4.44
CA GLU A 23 -3.90 -7.61 5.20
C GLU A 23 -4.20 -9.10 5.05
N GLN A 24 -4.08 -9.65 3.84
CA GLN A 24 -4.30 -11.07 3.60
C GLN A 24 -3.26 -11.96 4.29
N GLU A 25 -1.99 -11.55 4.30
CA GLU A 25 -0.93 -12.23 5.05
C GLU A 25 -1.22 -12.18 6.56
N ASN A 26 -1.66 -11.04 7.07
CA ASN A 26 -2.00 -10.92 8.48
C ASN A 26 -3.26 -11.68 8.87
N LEU A 27 -4.26 -11.79 7.99
CA LEU A 27 -5.43 -12.64 8.22
C LEU A 27 -5.08 -14.12 8.30
N LYS A 28 -4.09 -14.57 7.51
CA LYS A 28 -3.60 -15.95 7.53
C LYS A 28 -2.75 -16.28 8.74
N THR A 29 -1.85 -15.38 9.12
CA THR A 29 -0.85 -15.62 10.18
C THR A 29 -1.33 -15.14 11.56
N ARG A 30 -2.22 -14.14 11.60
CA ARG A 30 -2.65 -13.39 12.81
C ARG A 30 -1.47 -12.86 13.63
N GLU A 31 -0.36 -12.59 12.96
CA GLU A 31 0.90 -12.24 13.62
C GLU A 31 0.92 -10.80 14.13
N LYS A 32 0.29 -9.88 13.39
CA LYS A 32 0.27 -8.45 13.72
C LYS A 32 -1.03 -8.04 14.36
N THR A 33 -0.93 -7.24 15.42
CA THR A 33 -2.07 -6.55 16.03
C THR A 33 -2.62 -5.47 15.09
N THR A 34 -3.82 -4.98 15.37
CA THR A 34 -4.44 -3.90 14.59
C THR A 34 -3.53 -2.67 14.48
N ASP A 35 -2.87 -2.27 15.56
CA ASP A 35 -1.98 -1.10 15.56
C ASP A 35 -0.74 -1.33 14.67
N GLN A 36 -0.12 -2.50 14.74
CA GLN A 36 1.01 -2.88 13.90
C GLN A 36 0.63 -2.97 12.42
N MET A 37 -0.60 -3.40 12.12
CA MET A 37 -1.14 -3.36 10.77
C MET A 37 -1.32 -1.95 10.27
N VAL A 38 -1.93 -1.06 11.07
CA VAL A 38 -2.09 0.36 10.71
C VAL A 38 -0.74 1.02 10.43
N GLU A 39 0.29 0.75 11.25
CA GLU A 39 1.65 1.25 11.00
C GLU A 39 2.25 0.68 9.71
N THR A 40 2.07 -0.61 9.46
CA THR A 40 2.51 -1.27 8.21
C THR A 40 1.88 -0.61 6.99
N LEU A 41 0.57 -0.35 7.03
CA LEU A 41 -0.18 0.29 5.94
C LEU A 41 0.28 1.74 5.72
N ARG A 42 0.46 2.52 6.79
CA ARG A 42 1.01 3.89 6.69
C ARG A 42 2.39 3.92 6.05
N ARG A 43 3.24 2.94 6.38
CA ARG A 43 4.58 2.81 5.78
C ARG A 43 4.49 2.49 4.28
N ILE A 44 3.64 1.55 3.89
CA ILE A 44 3.39 1.21 2.47
C ILE A 44 2.95 2.45 1.68
N ILE A 45 2.01 3.23 2.22
CA ILE A 45 1.52 4.46 1.58
C ILE A 45 2.64 5.49 1.45
N THR A 46 3.40 5.72 2.52
CA THR A 46 4.50 6.70 2.54
C THR A 46 5.61 6.32 1.56
N ASP A 47 5.99 5.04 1.53
CA ASP A 47 7.02 4.53 0.64
C ASP A 47 6.58 4.63 -0.82
N GLU A 48 5.32 4.31 -1.14
CA GLU A 48 4.79 4.41 -2.50
C GLU A 48 4.58 5.86 -2.94
N ALA A 49 4.25 6.76 -2.01
CA ALA A 49 4.15 8.20 -2.27
C ALA A 49 5.51 8.86 -2.51
N LYS A 50 6.58 8.39 -1.85
CA LYS A 50 7.96 8.88 -2.04
C LYS A 50 8.60 8.39 -3.35
N LYS A 51 8.07 7.35 -3.98
CA LYS A 51 8.58 6.88 -5.26
C LYS A 51 8.24 7.85 -6.38
N ASN A 52 9.27 8.49 -6.92
CA ASN A 52 9.17 9.20 -8.20
C ASN A 52 9.33 8.20 -9.35
N TYR A 53 8.22 7.55 -9.71
CA TYR A 53 8.03 6.89 -11.02
C TYR A 53 7.92 7.91 -12.14
#